data_AF-A0AAX0WR34-F1
#
_entry.id   AF-A0AAX0WR34-F1
#
_cell.length_a   1.000
_cell.length_b   1.000
_cell.length_c   1.000
_cell.angle_alpha   90.00
_cell.angle_beta   90.00
_cell.angle_gamma   90.00
#
_symmetry.space_group_name_H-M   'P 1'
#
loop_
_entity.id
_entity.type
_entity.pdbx_description
1 polymer ?
#
loop_
_entity_poly.entity_id
_entity_poly.type
_entity_poly.pdbx_seq_one_letter_code
_entity_poly.pdbx_strand_id
1 'polypeptide(L)'
;MQAKFFDSTSIPKTSQEAFHILTKSQDLEEIQNVLFHFKQLVNIKRSKLISHARYDSKIPNNQEFIENLETLLQKLKSAVEDGKPYQSLFGDVCKLKEDLQVILGYYESQLRRNQPIVKSYLRQARSIHSEVGTVAAGILSQEKSLLNEEDSSILTKYTINFSANDIMTKDIQMISDFVLKPHLADHSKEVGFSYI
;
A
#
# COMPACT_ATOMS: atom_id res chain seq x y z
N MET A 1 12.39 46.23 -8.76
CA MET A 1 11.93 44.91 -9.24
C MET A 1 11.14 44.26 -8.12
N GLN A 2 9.81 44.26 -8.22
CA GLN A 2 8.98 43.47 -7.31
C GLN A 2 9.09 42.01 -7.74
N ALA A 3 9.62 41.16 -6.85
CA ALA A 3 9.47 39.73 -6.99
C ALA A 3 7.97 39.41 -7.01
N LYS A 4 7.48 38.84 -8.10
CA LYS A 4 6.14 38.23 -8.14
C LYS A 4 6.19 37.04 -7.20
N PHE A 5 5.82 37.26 -5.93
CA PHE A 5 5.51 36.19 -5.02
C PHE A 5 4.34 35.43 -5.63
N PHE A 6 4.54 34.13 -5.87
CA PHE A 6 3.48 33.22 -6.31
C PHE A 6 2.27 33.39 -5.39
N ASP A 7 1.08 33.60 -5.95
CA ASP A 7 -0.17 33.59 -5.19
C ASP A 7 -0.32 32.20 -4.55
N SER A 8 0.00 32.12 -3.26
CA SER A 8 0.10 30.88 -2.47
C SER A 8 -1.26 30.24 -2.16
N THR A 9 -2.33 30.69 -2.81
CA THR A 9 -3.72 30.28 -2.56
C THR A 9 -4.28 29.37 -3.64
N SER A 10 -3.72 29.38 -4.86
CA SER A 10 -4.22 28.52 -5.95
C SER A 10 -3.62 27.10 -5.88
N ILE A 11 -4.45 26.08 -6.12
CA ILE A 11 -3.99 24.69 -6.20
C ILE A 11 -3.14 24.54 -7.47
N PRO A 12 -1.90 24.02 -7.40
CA PRO A 12 -1.06 23.83 -8.57
C PRO A 12 -1.73 22.96 -9.64
N LYS A 13 -1.49 23.27 -10.93
CA LYS A 13 -2.04 22.53 -12.08
C LYS A 13 -1.76 21.02 -11.98
N THR A 14 -0.55 20.64 -11.56
CA THR A 14 -0.16 19.24 -11.32
C THR A 14 -1.05 18.53 -10.30
N SER A 15 -1.37 19.19 -9.19
CA SER A 15 -2.27 18.66 -8.16
C SER A 15 -3.73 18.58 -8.64
N GLN A 16 -4.17 19.48 -9.52
CA GLN A 16 -5.51 19.41 -10.14
C GLN A 16 -5.61 18.22 -11.11
N GLU A 17 -4.57 17.98 -11.91
CA GLU A 17 -4.52 16.87 -12.87
C GLU A 17 -4.43 15.52 -12.19
N ALA A 18 -3.55 15.39 -11.19
CA ALA A 18 -3.43 14.18 -10.41
C ALA A 18 -4.77 13.83 -9.74
N PHE A 19 -5.45 14.83 -9.15
CA PHE A 19 -6.79 14.67 -8.60
C PHE A 19 -7.79 14.18 -9.66
N HIS A 20 -7.78 14.79 -10.84
CA HIS A 20 -8.67 14.41 -11.94
C HIS A 20 -8.43 12.97 -12.43
N ILE A 21 -7.18 12.51 -12.44
CA ILE A 21 -6.82 11.14 -12.81
C ILE A 21 -7.30 10.17 -11.72
N LEU A 22 -7.03 10.48 -10.45
CA LEU A 22 -7.42 9.64 -9.31
C LEU A 22 -8.95 9.46 -9.25
N THR A 23 -9.72 10.54 -9.39
CA THR A 23 -11.20 10.51 -9.40
C THR A 23 -11.81 9.66 -10.52
N LYS A 24 -11.05 9.37 -11.58
CA LYS A 24 -11.49 8.56 -12.73
C LYS A 24 -10.96 7.12 -12.70
N SER A 25 -10.26 6.74 -11.64
CA SER A 25 -9.57 5.47 -11.52
C SER A 25 -10.02 4.70 -10.27
N GLN A 26 -9.76 3.40 -10.22
CA GLN A 26 -9.91 2.57 -9.02
C GLN A 26 -8.58 2.42 -8.24
N ASP A 27 -7.56 3.18 -8.62
CA ASP A 27 -6.19 3.03 -8.14
C ASP A 27 -6.09 3.06 -6.61
N LEU A 28 -6.80 3.99 -5.95
CA LEU A 28 -6.73 4.11 -4.48
C LEU A 28 -7.38 2.92 -3.75
N GLU A 29 -8.41 2.30 -4.33
CA GLU A 29 -9.04 1.10 -3.79
C GLU A 29 -8.14 -0.13 -3.99
N GLU A 30 -7.53 -0.25 -5.17
CA GLU A 30 -6.55 -1.30 -5.46
C GLU A 30 -5.34 -1.22 -4.52
N ILE A 31 -4.81 -0.01 -4.30
CA ILE A 31 -3.71 0.23 -3.36
C ILE A 31 -4.12 -0.08 -1.92
N GLN A 32 -5.36 0.20 -1.54
CA GLN A 32 -5.87 -0.17 -0.23
C GLN A 32 -5.85 -1.70 -0.03
N ASN A 33 -6.22 -2.46 -1.05
CA ASN A 33 -6.14 -3.92 -1.02
C ASN A 33 -4.70 -4.42 -0.93
N VAL A 34 -3.78 -3.84 -1.71
CA VAL A 34 -2.33 -4.13 -1.63
C VAL A 34 -1.81 -3.90 -0.21
N LEU A 35 -2.16 -2.76 0.40
CA LEU A 35 -1.72 -2.42 1.76
C LEU A 35 -2.29 -3.39 2.80
N PHE A 36 -3.56 -3.76 2.65
CA PHE A 36 -4.19 -4.77 3.48
C PHE A 36 -3.46 -6.13 3.39
N HIS A 37 -3.18 -6.62 2.18
CA HIS A 37 -2.41 -7.85 1.98
C HIS A 37 -1.01 -7.74 2.60
N PHE A 38 -0.32 -6.63 2.35
CA PHE A 38 1.03 -6.40 2.84
C PHE A 38 1.10 -6.49 4.37
N LYS A 39 0.13 -5.90 5.08
CA LYS A 39 0.03 -5.98 6.55
C LYS A 39 -0.08 -7.41 7.08
N GLN A 40 -0.70 -8.32 6.31
CA GLN A 40 -0.79 -9.73 6.72
C GLN A 40 0.48 -10.53 6.42
N LEU A 41 1.23 -10.12 5.39
CA LEU A 41 2.40 -10.85 4.88
C LEU A 41 3.71 -10.37 5.51
N VAL A 42 3.77 -9.09 5.92
CA VAL A 42 4.95 -8.52 6.55
C VAL A 42 5.04 -8.92 8.02
N ASN A 43 6.21 -9.37 8.43
CA ASN A 43 6.53 -9.48 9.85
C ASN A 43 7.22 -8.19 10.31
N ILE A 44 6.52 -7.34 11.08
CA ILE A 44 7.01 -6.03 11.53
C ILE A 44 8.39 -6.11 12.19
N LYS A 45 8.67 -7.15 12.98
CA LYS A 45 9.93 -7.30 13.72
C LYS A 45 11.06 -7.95 12.92
N ARG A 46 10.74 -8.84 11.98
CA ARG A 46 11.72 -9.69 11.28
C ARG A 46 11.97 -9.27 9.83
N SER A 47 11.04 -8.56 9.22
CA SER A 47 11.16 -8.13 7.83
C SER A 47 12.13 -6.95 7.73
N LYS A 48 12.91 -6.93 6.66
CA LYS A 48 13.77 -5.81 6.31
C LYS A 48 13.15 -5.14 5.10
N LEU A 49 12.59 -3.95 5.30
CA LEU A 49 12.05 -3.12 4.23
C LEU A 49 13.14 -2.17 3.74
N ILE A 50 13.22 -1.99 2.43
CA ILE A 50 14.25 -1.19 1.77
C ILE A 50 13.56 -0.18 0.86
N SER A 51 13.89 1.09 1.02
CA SER A 51 13.50 2.20 0.15
C SER A 51 14.69 2.63 -0.70
N HIS A 52 14.50 2.66 -2.01
CA HIS A 52 15.52 3.15 -2.95
C HIS A 52 15.53 4.69 -3.06
N ALA A 53 14.54 5.38 -2.48
CA ALA A 53 14.43 6.84 -2.47
C ALA A 53 15.17 7.50 -1.30
N ARG A 54 15.58 6.73 -0.28
CA ARG A 54 16.24 7.26 0.92
C ARG A 54 17.77 7.11 0.84
N TYR A 55 18.49 8.07 1.43
CA TYR A 55 19.96 8.00 1.56
C TYR A 55 20.39 6.76 2.38
N ASP A 56 19.73 6.52 3.52
CA ASP A 56 19.75 5.22 4.17
C ASP A 56 18.59 4.39 3.62
N SER A 57 18.93 3.42 2.79
CA SER A 57 17.93 2.59 2.12
C SER A 57 17.09 1.76 3.08
N LYS A 58 17.53 1.50 4.31
CA LYS A 58 16.77 0.65 5.24
C LYS A 58 15.66 1.45 5.93
N ILE A 59 14.45 0.91 5.94
CA ILE A 59 13.38 1.43 6.79
C ILE A 59 13.69 1.06 8.26
N PRO A 60 13.84 2.03 9.16
CA PRO A 60 14.22 1.76 10.55
C PRO A 60 13.07 1.18 11.36
N ASN A 61 11.84 1.61 11.07
CA ASN A 61 10.63 1.22 11.78
C ASN A 61 9.54 0.81 10.77
N ASN A 62 9.29 -0.49 10.67
CA ASN A 62 8.30 -1.04 9.74
C ASN A 62 6.86 -0.65 10.13
N GLN A 63 6.57 -0.48 11.43
CA GLN A 63 5.23 -0.11 11.90
C GLN A 63 4.91 1.31 11.47
N GLU A 64 5.80 2.25 11.78
CA GLU A 64 5.66 3.66 11.40
C GLU A 64 5.60 3.85 9.88
N PHE A 65 6.35 3.05 9.12
CA PHE A 65 6.23 3.05 7.66
C PHE A 65 4.81 2.69 7.19
N ILE A 66 4.21 1.63 7.73
CA ILE A 66 2.86 1.21 7.38
C ILE A 66 1.83 2.27 7.77
N GLU A 67 1.93 2.82 8.99
CA GLU A 67 1.01 3.84 9.49
C GLU A 67 1.06 5.13 8.66
N ASN A 68 2.25 5.56 8.27
CA ASN A 68 2.43 6.72 7.39
C ASN A 68 1.82 6.48 6.00
N LEU A 69 2.01 5.28 5.45
CA LEU A 69 1.43 4.89 4.17
C LEU A 69 -0.11 4.84 4.23
N GLU A 70 -0.69 4.30 5.31
CA GLU A 70 -2.14 4.30 5.56
C GLU A 70 -2.70 5.72 5.68
N THR A 71 -2.02 6.58 6.44
CA THR A 71 -2.41 7.97 6.62
C THR A 71 -2.40 8.73 5.30
N LEU A 72 -1.35 8.54 4.50
CA LEU A 72 -1.20 9.15 3.18
C LEU A 72 -2.31 8.68 2.21
N LEU A 73 -2.55 7.36 2.17
CA LEU A 73 -3.60 6.79 1.34
C LEU A 73 -4.98 7.33 1.74
N GLN A 74 -5.28 7.36 3.04
CA GLN A 74 -6.57 7.86 3.53
C GLN A 74 -6.76 9.34 3.21
N LYS A 75 -5.69 10.15 3.31
CA LYS A 75 -5.73 11.56 2.93
C LYS A 75 -6.07 11.74 1.44
N LEU A 76 -5.48 10.93 0.56
CA LEU A 76 -5.78 10.94 -0.88
C LEU A 76 -7.21 10.49 -1.17
N LYS A 77 -7.68 9.41 -0.51
CA LYS A 77 -9.05 8.92 -0.63
C LYS A 77 -10.06 9.97 -0.21
N SER A 78 -9.89 10.58 0.96
CA SER A 78 -10.81 11.62 1.45
C SER A 78 -10.85 12.83 0.51
N ALA A 79 -9.72 13.23 -0.08
CA ALA A 79 -9.73 14.30 -1.08
C ALA A 79 -10.58 13.94 -2.32
N VAL A 80 -10.46 12.71 -2.82
CA VAL A 80 -11.26 12.18 -3.95
C VAL A 80 -12.74 12.07 -3.60
N GLU A 81 -13.07 11.48 -2.45
CA GLU A 81 -14.44 11.29 -1.96
C GLU A 81 -15.16 12.63 -1.71
N ASP A 82 -14.45 13.60 -1.11
CA ASP A 82 -15.01 14.93 -0.82
C ASP A 82 -15.03 15.87 -2.04
N GLY A 83 -14.42 15.47 -3.15
CA GLY A 83 -14.29 16.30 -4.34
C GLY A 83 -13.35 17.51 -4.14
N LYS A 84 -12.42 17.46 -3.20
CA LYS A 84 -11.61 18.60 -2.74
C LYS A 84 -10.11 18.33 -2.93
N PRO A 85 -9.51 18.78 -4.06
CA PRO A 85 -8.06 18.75 -4.20
C PRO A 85 -7.37 19.68 -3.20
N TYR A 86 -6.10 19.42 -2.91
CA TYR A 86 -5.26 20.25 -2.06
C TYR A 86 -3.90 20.51 -2.71
N GLN A 87 -3.17 21.52 -2.21
CA GLN A 87 -1.96 22.02 -2.87
C GLN A 87 -0.89 20.95 -3.06
N SER A 88 -0.63 20.12 -2.05
CA SER A 88 0.40 19.08 -2.08
C SER A 88 -0.06 17.74 -2.68
N LEU A 89 -1.27 17.65 -3.27
CA LEU A 89 -1.84 16.37 -3.70
C LEU A 89 -0.94 15.61 -4.66
N PHE A 90 -0.35 16.27 -5.65
CA PHE A 90 0.59 15.60 -6.55
C PHE A 90 1.85 15.10 -5.82
N GLY A 91 2.37 15.87 -4.86
CA GLY A 91 3.48 15.45 -4.02
C GLY A 91 3.15 14.20 -3.19
N ASP A 92 1.94 14.15 -2.64
CA ASP A 92 1.41 13.02 -1.88
C ASP A 92 1.24 11.77 -2.78
N VAL A 93 0.83 11.93 -4.05
CA VAL A 93 0.81 10.85 -5.04
C VAL A 93 2.22 10.33 -5.34
N CYS A 94 3.19 11.23 -5.55
CA CYS A 94 4.59 10.83 -5.76
C CYS A 94 5.14 10.08 -4.55
N LYS A 95 4.86 10.57 -3.34
CA LYS A 95 5.25 9.91 -2.08
C LYS A 95 4.63 8.52 -1.98
N LEU A 96 3.35 8.37 -2.31
CA LEU A 96 2.66 7.09 -2.31
C LEU A 96 3.34 6.09 -3.25
N LYS A 97 3.72 6.53 -4.46
CA LYS A 97 4.47 5.69 -5.41
C LYS A 97 5.83 5.24 -4.87
N GLU A 98 6.59 6.14 -4.25
CA GLU A 98 7.88 5.79 -3.63
C GLU A 98 7.71 4.74 -2.53
N ASP A 99 6.71 4.89 -1.68
CA ASP A 99 6.47 3.98 -0.58
C ASP A 99 5.92 2.63 -1.09
N LEU A 100 5.13 2.61 -2.16
CA LEU A 100 4.71 1.36 -2.81
C LEU A 100 5.88 0.59 -3.43
N GLN A 101 6.92 1.26 -3.91
CA GLN A 101 8.14 0.58 -4.38
C GLN A 101 8.86 -0.19 -3.26
N VAL A 102 8.70 0.22 -2.00
CA VAL A 102 9.21 -0.54 -0.83
C VAL A 102 8.47 -1.88 -0.71
N ILE A 103 7.15 -1.87 -0.89
CA ILE A 103 6.32 -3.09 -0.87
C ILE A 103 6.69 -4.00 -2.04
N LEU A 104 6.82 -3.43 -3.25
CA LEU A 104 7.25 -4.15 -4.44
C LEU A 104 8.59 -4.86 -4.22
N GLY A 105 9.61 -4.14 -3.74
CA GLY A 105 10.93 -4.71 -3.46
C GLY A 105 10.89 -5.79 -2.38
N TYR A 106 10.03 -5.62 -1.37
CA TYR A 106 9.80 -6.65 -0.35
C TYR A 106 9.19 -7.93 -0.94
N TYR A 107 8.11 -7.82 -1.72
CA TYR A 107 7.45 -8.96 -2.34
C TYR A 107 8.36 -9.71 -3.29
N GLU A 108 9.08 -9.01 -4.17
CA GLU A 108 10.07 -9.65 -5.04
C GLU A 108 11.13 -10.42 -4.24
N SER A 109 11.63 -9.83 -3.16
CA SER A 109 12.61 -10.48 -2.28
C SER A 109 12.04 -11.72 -1.59
N GLN A 110 10.78 -11.67 -1.12
CA GLN A 110 10.10 -12.84 -0.54
C GLN A 110 9.91 -13.93 -1.59
N LEU A 111 9.42 -13.61 -2.79
CA LEU A 111 9.20 -14.58 -3.87
C LEU A 111 10.51 -15.26 -4.29
N ARG A 112 11.58 -14.48 -4.54
CA ARG A 112 12.91 -15.01 -4.90
C ARG A 112 13.49 -15.95 -3.84
N ARG A 113 13.19 -15.69 -2.56
CA ARG A 113 13.65 -16.51 -1.43
C ARG A 113 12.68 -17.62 -1.04
N ASN A 114 11.66 -17.86 -1.86
CA ASN A 114 10.63 -18.88 -1.61
C ASN A 114 9.92 -18.68 -0.25
N GLN A 115 9.62 -17.41 0.05
CA GLN A 115 8.76 -16.89 1.11
C GLN A 115 9.07 -17.38 2.54
N PRO A 116 10.27 -17.11 3.08
CA PRO A 116 10.68 -17.64 4.38
C PRO A 116 9.82 -17.15 5.56
N ILE A 117 9.30 -15.92 5.50
CA ILE A 117 8.42 -15.36 6.55
C ILE A 117 7.08 -16.10 6.57
N VAL A 118 6.44 -16.21 5.41
CA VAL A 118 5.16 -16.91 5.23
C VAL A 118 5.30 -18.38 5.64
N LYS A 119 6.34 -19.09 5.18
CA LYS A 119 6.57 -20.49 5.56
C LYS A 119 6.75 -20.67 7.05
N SER A 120 7.49 -19.76 7.69
CA SER A 120 7.65 -19.77 9.15
C SER A 120 6.30 -19.63 9.85
N TYR A 121 5.43 -18.73 9.38
CA TYR A 121 4.09 -18.53 9.92
C TYR A 121 3.19 -19.75 9.68
N LEU A 122 3.09 -20.26 8.45
CA LEU A 122 2.25 -21.42 8.12
C LEU A 122 2.66 -22.67 8.90
N ARG A 123 3.96 -22.88 9.14
CA ARG A 123 4.43 -23.98 9.99
C ARG A 123 3.92 -23.85 11.43
N GLN A 124 3.89 -22.63 11.98
CA GLN A 124 3.38 -22.38 13.32
C GLN A 124 1.85 -22.53 13.36
N ALA A 125 1.15 -22.03 12.35
CA ALA A 125 -0.31 -22.09 12.22
C ALA A 125 -0.86 -23.52 12.05
N ARG A 126 -0.04 -24.50 11.65
CA ARG A 126 -0.44 -25.91 11.57
C ARG A 126 -0.42 -26.63 12.92
N SER A 127 0.10 -26.02 13.98
CA SER A 127 0.07 -26.60 15.32
C SER A 127 -1.36 -26.64 15.85
N ILE A 128 -1.73 -27.72 16.54
CA ILE A 128 -3.05 -27.84 17.20
C ILE A 128 -3.25 -26.80 18.30
N HIS A 129 -2.16 -26.31 18.89
CA HIS A 129 -2.17 -25.25 19.91
C HIS A 129 -1.99 -23.85 19.29
N SER A 130 -2.07 -23.72 17.97
CA SER A 130 -2.03 -22.41 17.31
C SER A 130 -3.39 -21.72 17.39
N GLU A 131 -3.40 -20.39 17.22
CA GLU A 131 -4.62 -19.58 17.12
C GLU A 131 -5.58 -20.14 16.06
N VAL A 132 -5.06 -20.50 14.88
CA VAL A 132 -5.85 -21.11 13.79
C VAL A 132 -6.42 -22.46 14.20
N GLY A 133 -5.64 -23.29 14.88
CA GLY A 133 -6.07 -24.59 15.41
C GLY A 133 -7.21 -24.44 16.43
N THR A 134 -7.09 -23.47 17.35
CA THR A 134 -8.13 -23.14 18.34
C THR A 134 -9.41 -22.68 17.68
N VAL A 135 -9.32 -21.79 16.67
CA VAL A 135 -10.50 -21.34 15.90
C VAL A 135 -11.17 -22.52 15.19
N ALA A 136 -10.40 -23.36 14.50
CA ALA A 136 -10.93 -24.52 13.79
C ALA A 136 -11.59 -25.54 14.74
N ALA A 137 -10.99 -25.80 15.91
CA ALA A 137 -11.55 -26.68 16.91
C ALA A 137 -12.90 -26.16 17.45
N GLY A 138 -13.01 -24.86 17.75
CA GLY A 138 -14.26 -24.24 18.22
C GLY A 138 -15.39 -24.27 17.19
N ILE A 139 -15.07 -24.20 15.90
CA ILE A 139 -16.05 -24.37 14.81
C ILE A 139 -16.53 -25.84 14.77
N LEU A 140 -15.59 -26.80 14.84
CA LEU A 140 -15.91 -28.23 14.78
C LEU A 140 -16.71 -28.71 15.99
N SER A 141 -16.43 -28.18 17.19
CA SER A 141 -17.16 -28.49 18.42
C SER A 141 -18.54 -27.84 18.50
N GLN A 142 -18.91 -27.00 17.51
CA GLN A 142 -20.11 -26.16 17.51
C GLN A 142 -20.19 -25.15 18.68
N GLU A 143 -19.11 -24.98 19.45
CA GLU A 143 -19.00 -23.95 20.50
C GLU A 143 -18.94 -22.54 19.88
N LYS A 144 -18.49 -22.43 18.62
CA LYS A 144 -18.51 -21.21 17.82
C LYS A 144 -19.48 -21.33 16.65
N SER A 145 -20.73 -20.93 16.86
CA SER A 145 -21.75 -20.86 15.80
C SER A 145 -21.55 -19.67 14.86
N LEU A 146 -20.89 -18.62 15.31
CA LEU A 146 -20.52 -17.42 14.53
C LEU A 146 -19.09 -17.01 14.85
N LEU A 147 -18.34 -16.58 13.83
CA LEU A 147 -16.99 -16.05 13.98
C LEU A 147 -17.06 -14.62 14.51
N ASN A 148 -16.29 -14.31 15.54
CA ASN A 148 -16.09 -12.94 15.98
C ASN A 148 -15.01 -12.23 15.12
N GLU A 149 -14.76 -10.96 15.40
CA GLU A 149 -13.76 -10.16 14.66
C GLU A 149 -12.34 -10.72 14.78
N GLU A 150 -11.98 -11.23 15.96
CA GLU A 150 -10.67 -11.84 16.22
C GLU A 150 -10.47 -13.12 15.41
N ASP A 151 -11.46 -14.01 15.44
CA ASP A 151 -11.48 -15.25 14.66
C ASP A 151 -11.37 -14.96 13.16
N SER A 152 -12.13 -13.96 12.70
CA SER A 152 -12.11 -13.51 11.31
C SER A 152 -10.73 -12.98 10.92
N SER A 153 -10.08 -12.20 11.80
CA SER A 153 -8.73 -11.69 11.59
C SER A 153 -7.69 -12.82 11.51
N ILE A 154 -7.76 -13.80 12.41
CA ILE A 154 -6.89 -14.98 12.42
C ILE A 154 -7.01 -15.76 11.10
N LEU A 155 -8.25 -16.06 10.68
CA LEU A 155 -8.52 -16.82 9.45
C LEU A 155 -8.16 -16.03 8.20
N THR A 156 -8.38 -14.72 8.20
CA THR A 156 -7.97 -13.82 7.11
C THR A 156 -6.46 -13.84 6.93
N LYS A 157 -5.71 -13.64 8.02
CA LYS A 157 -4.25 -13.69 7.99
C LYS A 157 -3.74 -15.04 7.52
N TYR A 158 -4.34 -16.13 8.01
CA TYR A 158 -4.00 -17.48 7.58
C TYR A 158 -4.22 -17.68 6.08
N THR A 159 -5.39 -17.29 5.58
CA THR A 159 -5.77 -17.43 4.17
C THR A 159 -4.84 -16.63 3.26
N ILE A 160 -4.53 -15.38 3.62
CA ILE A 160 -3.60 -14.54 2.84
C ILE A 160 -2.19 -15.12 2.85
N ASN A 161 -1.70 -15.62 4.00
CA ASN A 161 -0.40 -16.27 4.05
C ASN A 161 -0.38 -17.60 3.27
N PHE A 162 -1.47 -18.36 3.28
CA PHE A 162 -1.59 -19.59 2.49
C PHE A 162 -1.53 -19.30 0.99
N SER A 163 -2.17 -18.22 0.54
CA SER A 163 -2.21 -17.77 -0.86
C SER A 163 -1.15 -16.72 -1.20
N ALA A 164 -0.09 -16.62 -0.39
CA ALA A 164 0.87 -15.51 -0.49
C ALA A 164 1.56 -15.40 -1.86
N ASN A 165 1.77 -16.51 -2.57
CA ASN A 165 2.42 -16.48 -3.89
C ASN A 165 1.57 -15.73 -4.91
N ASP A 166 0.30 -16.11 -5.03
CA ASP A 166 -0.64 -15.50 -5.97
C ASP A 166 -0.91 -14.05 -5.59
N ILE A 167 -1.10 -13.78 -4.29
CA ILE A 167 -1.34 -12.43 -3.77
C ILE A 167 -0.16 -11.51 -4.05
N MET A 168 1.07 -11.91 -3.69
CA MET A 168 2.26 -11.08 -3.95
C MET A 168 2.46 -10.83 -5.44
N THR A 169 2.21 -11.83 -6.30
CA THR A 169 2.37 -11.69 -7.76
C THR A 169 1.35 -10.69 -8.32
N LYS A 170 0.09 -10.79 -7.90
CA LYS A 170 -0.97 -9.87 -8.31
C LYS A 170 -0.71 -8.45 -7.81
N ASP A 171 -0.34 -8.31 -6.54
CA ASP A 171 -0.03 -7.01 -5.96
C ASP A 171 1.17 -6.35 -6.64
N ILE A 172 2.22 -7.11 -7.03
CA ILE A 172 3.36 -6.57 -7.79
C ILE A 172 2.90 -5.93 -9.10
N GLN A 173 2.00 -6.59 -9.83
CA GLN A 173 1.45 -6.06 -11.07
C GLN A 173 0.67 -4.76 -10.81
N MET A 174 -0.24 -4.76 -9.82
CA MET A 174 -1.01 -3.57 -9.44
C MET A 174 -0.13 -2.39 -9.03
N ILE A 175 0.89 -2.63 -8.20
CA ILE A 175 1.86 -1.60 -7.79
C ILE A 175 2.59 -1.05 -9.02
N SER A 176 3.05 -1.92 -9.91
CA SER A 176 3.81 -1.54 -11.10
C SER A 176 2.97 -0.66 -12.04
N ASP A 177 1.72 -1.05 -12.29
CA ASP A 177 0.79 -0.29 -13.13
C ASP A 177 0.50 1.10 -12.54
N PHE A 178 0.33 1.20 -11.22
CA PHE A 178 0.13 2.48 -10.55
C PHE A 178 1.37 3.38 -10.57
N VAL A 179 2.55 2.82 -10.26
CA VAL A 179 3.82 3.57 -10.19
C VAL A 179 4.17 4.16 -11.56
N LEU A 180 4.01 3.37 -12.62
CA LEU A 180 4.32 3.79 -14.00
C LEU A 180 3.29 4.77 -14.58
N LYS A 181 2.07 4.85 -14.03
CA LYS A 181 1.05 5.80 -14.48
C LYS A 181 1.50 7.24 -14.21
N PRO A 182 1.59 8.15 -15.20
CA PRO A 182 2.22 9.46 -15.03
C PRO A 182 1.50 10.40 -14.04
N HIS A 183 0.20 10.23 -13.80
CA HIS A 183 -0.61 11.10 -12.91
C HIS A 183 -0.51 12.61 -13.24
N LEU A 184 -0.18 12.91 -14.49
CA LEU A 184 -0.12 14.24 -15.10
C LEU A 184 -0.66 14.13 -16.52
N ALA A 185 -1.21 15.23 -17.03
CA ALA A 185 -1.58 15.29 -18.44
C ALA A 185 -0.33 15.46 -19.32
N ASP A 186 -0.41 14.97 -20.56
CA ASP A 186 0.60 15.23 -21.57
C ASP A 186 0.41 16.64 -22.15
N HIS A 187 1.31 17.55 -21.77
CA HIS A 187 1.33 18.92 -22.27
C HIS A 187 2.39 19.16 -23.34
N SER A 188 3.00 18.10 -23.91
CA SER A 188 4.04 18.21 -24.94
C SER A 188 3.62 19.01 -26.18
N LYS A 189 2.32 19.19 -26.39
CA LYS A 189 1.72 19.96 -27.49
C LYS A 189 1.27 21.37 -27.10
N GLU A 190 1.38 21.75 -25.82
CA GLU A 190 1.02 23.10 -25.35
C GLU A 190 2.14 24.09 -25.66
N VAL A 191 1.79 25.21 -26.31
CA VAL A 191 2.77 26.25 -26.69
C VAL A 191 3.36 26.89 -25.44
N GLY A 192 4.69 26.84 -25.31
CA GLY A 192 5.42 27.42 -24.18
C GLY A 192 5.50 26.54 -22.93
N PHE A 193 5.05 25.28 -23.01
CA PHE A 193 5.12 24.35 -21.89
C PHE A 193 6.53 23.79 -21.70
N SER A 194 7.01 23.81 -20.45
CA SER A 194 8.26 23.20 -19.99
C SER A 194 8.01 22.50 -18.66
N TYR A 195 8.48 21.26 -18.52
CA TYR A 195 8.54 20.57 -17.21
C TYR A 195 9.73 21.04 -16.35
N ILE A 196 10.54 21.97 -16.88
CA ILE A 196 11.70 22.62 -16.25
C ILE A 196 11.31 24.02 -15.79
#